data_AF-A0A7J6R1Q4-F1
#
_entry.id   AF-A0A7J6R1Q4-F1
#
_cell.length_a   1.000
_cell.length_b   1.000
_cell.length_c   1.000
_cell.angle_alpha   90.00
_cell.angle_beta   90.00
_cell.angle_gamma   90.00
#
_symmetry.space_group_name_H-M   'P 1'
#
loop_
_entity.id
_entity.type
_entity.pdbx_description
1 polymer ?
#
loop_
_entity_poly.entity_id
_entity_poly.type
_entity_poly.pdbx_seq_one_letter_code
_entity_poly.pdbx_strand_id
1 'polypeptide(L)'
;LDEVAEVGDLVDTRTSLADILNSAKQVEEAASGRKGGGDDDVEVRKGMSMREIRAAMEEADAAEAQGAAVEGEDEALESSLIRKARKARDAKRESKKSALATKAQAFMPEEENEVDLRSTNYAINKNKGLTRKRKKEDRNARVKNRNRYERAVKRRKGAVQEVREATADGTYSGEATGLRTNVRKSVKLG
;
A
#
# COMPACT_ATOMS: atom_id res chain seq x y z
N LEU A 1 30.86 -1.93 62.39
CA LEU A 1 29.42 -2.09 62.64
C LEU A 1 28.64 -1.19 61.67
N ASP A 2 28.90 -1.31 60.36
CA ASP A 2 28.28 -0.43 59.35
C ASP A 2 28.06 -1.22 58.04
N GLU A 3 27.12 -2.16 58.08
CA GLU A 3 26.61 -2.89 56.90
C GLU A 3 25.06 -2.90 56.88
N VAL A 4 24.42 -1.88 57.44
CA VAL A 4 22.93 -1.81 57.53
C VAL A 4 22.33 -0.58 56.83
N ALA A 5 23.11 0.16 56.04
CA ALA A 5 22.67 1.40 55.42
C ALA A 5 22.50 1.36 53.89
N GLU A 6 22.32 0.19 53.28
CA GLU A 6 22.18 0.07 51.80
C GLU A 6 20.99 -0.79 51.33
N VAL A 7 19.91 -0.85 52.13
CA VAL A 7 18.63 -1.47 51.72
C VAL A 7 17.47 -0.45 51.73
N GLY A 8 17.79 0.84 51.71
CA GLY A 8 16.82 1.93 51.89
C GLY A 8 16.08 2.44 50.65
N ASP A 9 16.58 2.18 49.43
CA ASP A 9 16.11 2.90 48.22
C ASP A 9 15.54 2.00 47.10
N LEU A 10 14.89 0.90 47.47
CA LEU A 10 14.29 -0.06 46.52
C LEU A 10 12.78 -0.28 46.75
N VAL A 11 12.07 0.73 47.26
CA VAL A 11 10.63 0.65 47.58
C VAL A 11 9.78 1.77 46.96
N ASP A 12 10.33 2.56 46.02
CA ASP A 12 9.61 3.67 45.35
C ASP A 12 9.16 3.35 43.90
N THR A 13 8.78 2.11 43.62
CA THR A 13 7.97 1.77 42.44
C THR A 13 6.75 0.94 42.81
N ARG A 14 6.02 1.36 43.84
CA ARG A 14 4.67 0.86 44.11
C ARG A 14 3.71 1.46 43.07
N THR A 15 3.72 0.92 41.85
CA THR A 15 2.49 0.93 41.03
C THR A 15 1.42 0.26 41.89
N SER A 16 0.35 0.97 42.21
CA SER A 16 -0.69 0.40 43.06
C SER A 16 -1.27 -0.84 42.37
N LEU A 17 -1.80 -1.80 43.15
CA LEU A 17 -2.47 -2.97 42.57
C LEU A 17 -3.57 -2.53 41.57
N ALA A 18 -4.20 -1.38 41.83
CA ALA A 18 -5.17 -0.76 40.92
C ALA A 18 -4.55 -0.33 39.58
N ASP A 19 -3.32 0.19 39.56
CA ASP A 19 -2.62 0.58 38.33
C ASP A 19 -2.24 -0.66 37.50
N ILE A 20 -1.81 -1.73 38.17
CA ILE A 20 -1.50 -3.02 37.52
C ILE A 20 -2.77 -3.60 36.90
N LEU A 21 -3.89 -3.62 37.64
CA LEU A 21 -5.17 -4.13 37.15
C LEU A 21 -5.72 -3.29 35.99
N ASN A 22 -5.62 -1.96 36.06
CA ASN A 22 -6.03 -1.09 34.95
C ASN A 22 -5.15 -1.29 33.71
N SER A 23 -3.83 -1.45 33.88
CA SER A 23 -2.94 -1.75 32.75
C SER A 23 -3.23 -3.09 32.10
N ALA A 24 -3.52 -4.13 32.90
CA ALA A 24 -3.90 -5.45 32.41
C ALA A 24 -5.23 -5.40 31.64
N LYS A 25 -6.22 -4.67 32.17
CA LYS A 25 -7.51 -4.46 31.50
C LYS A 25 -7.36 -3.70 30.18
N GLN A 26 -6.51 -2.67 30.13
CA GLN A 26 -6.22 -1.96 28.88
C GLN A 26 -5.51 -2.85 27.84
N VAL A 27 -4.67 -3.81 28.27
CA VAL A 27 -4.03 -4.79 27.39
C VAL A 27 -5.04 -5.81 26.86
N GLU A 28 -5.98 -6.30 27.68
CA GLU A 28 -7.07 -7.18 27.22
C GLU A 28 -8.06 -6.48 26.30
N GLU A 29 -8.42 -5.23 26.59
CA GLU A 29 -9.27 -4.40 25.72
C GLU A 29 -8.55 -4.09 24.39
N ALA A 30 -7.24 -3.86 24.41
CA ALA A 30 -6.42 -3.72 23.19
C ALA A 30 -6.25 -5.04 22.43
N ALA A 31 -6.30 -6.19 23.11
CA ALA A 31 -6.24 -7.52 22.49
C ALA A 31 -7.59 -7.92 21.87
N SER A 32 -8.71 -7.64 22.55
CA SER A 32 -10.06 -7.87 22.04
C SER A 32 -10.49 -6.85 20.98
N GLY A 33 -9.98 -5.62 21.05
CA GLY A 33 -10.13 -4.57 20.03
C GLY A 33 -9.32 -4.82 18.75
N ARG A 34 -8.48 -5.86 18.72
CA ARG A 34 -7.76 -6.33 17.53
C ARG A 34 -8.40 -7.57 16.89
N LYS A 35 -9.73 -7.69 16.91
CA LYS A 35 -10.44 -8.37 15.81
C LYS A 35 -10.55 -7.43 14.61
N GLY A 36 -9.40 -7.11 14.04
CA GLY A 36 -9.28 -6.35 12.78
C GLY A 36 -9.45 -7.27 11.57
N GLY A 37 -10.61 -7.91 11.49
CA GLY A 37 -11.04 -8.70 10.34
C GLY A 37 -12.55 -8.68 10.31
N GLY A 38 -13.13 -7.66 9.68
CA GLY A 38 -14.57 -7.57 9.45
C GLY A 38 -15.02 -8.52 8.33
N ASP A 39 -14.57 -9.77 8.38
CA ASP A 39 -14.84 -10.86 7.42
C ASP A 39 -15.35 -12.12 8.13
N ASP A 40 -15.84 -11.99 9.37
CA ASP A 40 -16.57 -13.06 10.05
C ASP A 40 -18.06 -12.89 9.70
N ASP A 41 -18.57 -13.85 8.93
CA ASP A 41 -19.96 -14.12 8.56
C ASP A 41 -20.58 -13.27 7.43
N VAL A 42 -20.12 -13.50 6.20
CA VAL A 42 -21.02 -13.46 5.04
C VAL A 42 -21.29 -14.90 4.64
N GLU A 43 -22.52 -15.38 4.83
CA GLU A 43 -22.99 -16.58 4.17
C GLU A 43 -22.86 -16.36 2.66
N VAL A 44 -21.78 -16.88 2.07
CA VAL A 44 -21.63 -16.93 0.63
C VAL A 44 -22.78 -17.81 0.15
N ARG A 45 -23.87 -17.20 -0.35
CA ARG A 45 -24.85 -17.93 -1.17
C ARG A 45 -24.01 -18.71 -2.16
N LYS A 46 -24.00 -20.03 -2.01
CA LYS A 46 -23.17 -20.92 -2.84
C LYS A 46 -23.63 -20.68 -4.27
N GLY A 47 -22.91 -19.82 -4.98
CA GLY A 47 -23.25 -19.43 -6.34
C GLY A 47 -23.27 -20.69 -7.17
N MET A 48 -24.23 -20.79 -8.08
CA MET A 48 -24.30 -21.90 -9.03
C MET A 48 -22.92 -22.15 -9.62
N SER A 49 -22.51 -23.41 -9.67
CA SER A 49 -21.21 -23.78 -10.23
C SER A 49 -21.12 -23.31 -11.69
N MET A 50 -19.92 -23.06 -12.21
CA MET A 50 -19.74 -22.66 -13.62
C MET A 50 -20.37 -23.66 -14.62
N ARG A 51 -20.58 -24.91 -14.21
CA ARG A 51 -21.30 -25.93 -14.99
C ARG A 51 -22.82 -25.71 -14.92
N GLU A 52 -23.36 -25.46 -13.74
CA GLU A 52 -24.78 -25.11 -13.54
C GLU A 52 -25.16 -23.81 -14.25
N ILE A 53 -24.33 -22.77 -14.21
CA ILE A 53 -24.57 -21.50 -14.92
C ILE A 53 -24.60 -21.73 -16.44
N ARG A 54 -23.70 -22.57 -16.97
CA ARG A 54 -23.69 -22.90 -18.40
C ARG A 54 -24.89 -23.73 -18.80
N ALA A 55 -25.25 -24.74 -18.01
CA ALA A 55 -26.44 -25.55 -18.25
C ALA A 55 -27.71 -24.69 -18.22
N ALA A 56 -27.85 -23.78 -17.26
CA ALA A 56 -28.97 -22.86 -17.18
C ALA A 56 -29.02 -21.85 -18.33
N MET A 57 -27.87 -21.37 -18.82
CA MET A 57 -27.82 -20.54 -20.04
C MET A 57 -28.19 -21.34 -21.28
N GLU A 58 -27.72 -22.58 -21.41
CA GLU A 58 -28.02 -23.46 -22.54
C GLU A 58 -29.50 -23.88 -22.57
N GLU A 59 -30.09 -24.13 -21.40
CA GLU A 59 -31.51 -24.40 -21.21
C GLU A 59 -32.38 -23.17 -21.52
N ALA A 60 -31.93 -21.98 -21.13
CA ALA A 60 -32.59 -20.71 -21.49
C ALA A 60 -32.51 -20.41 -22.99
N ASP A 61 -31.36 -20.65 -23.62
CA ASP A 61 -31.18 -20.50 -25.07
C ASP A 61 -32.00 -21.55 -25.86
N ALA A 62 -32.18 -22.77 -25.32
CA ALA A 62 -33.04 -23.80 -25.89
C ALA A 62 -34.54 -23.50 -25.72
N ALA A 63 -34.96 -22.95 -24.59
CA ALA A 63 -36.34 -22.50 -24.35
C ALA A 63 -36.72 -21.32 -25.26
N GLU A 64 -35.78 -20.39 -25.53
CA GLU A 64 -35.97 -19.28 -26.47
C GLU A 64 -36.07 -19.76 -27.92
N ALA A 65 -35.38 -20.86 -28.28
CA ALA A 65 -35.52 -21.49 -29.59
C ALA A 65 -36.87 -22.21 -29.79
N GLN A 66 -37.53 -22.63 -28.71
CA GLN A 66 -38.84 -23.29 -28.72
C GLN A 66 -40.01 -22.31 -28.53
N GLY A 67 -39.78 -21.12 -27.96
CA GLY A 67 -40.79 -20.08 -27.70
C GLY A 67 -41.08 -19.12 -28.86
N ALA A 68 -41.09 -19.60 -30.10
CA ALA A 68 -41.40 -18.79 -31.30
C ALA A 68 -42.88 -18.90 -31.75
N ALA A 69 -43.82 -18.87 -30.81
CA ALA A 69 -45.25 -18.88 -31.11
C ALA A 69 -46.07 -18.17 -30.01
N VAL A 70 -45.94 -16.85 -29.85
CA VAL A 70 -46.91 -16.01 -29.11
C VAL A 70 -47.13 -14.70 -29.86
N GLU A 71 -48.40 -14.28 -29.88
CA GLU A 71 -49.04 -13.29 -30.74
C GLU A 71 -48.74 -11.83 -30.34
N GLY A 72 -48.25 -11.02 -31.28
CA GLY A 72 -48.17 -9.56 -31.17
C GLY A 72 -46.95 -8.97 -31.89
N GLU A 73 -47.16 -7.99 -32.78
CA GLU A 73 -46.08 -7.34 -33.54
C GLU A 73 -45.05 -6.64 -32.63
N ASP A 74 -45.48 -6.12 -31.48
CA ASP A 74 -44.63 -5.40 -30.52
C ASP A 74 -43.66 -6.34 -29.74
N GLU A 75 -44.10 -7.53 -29.32
CA GLU A 75 -43.27 -8.51 -28.59
C GLU A 75 -42.23 -9.20 -29.49
N ALA A 76 -42.56 -9.37 -30.78
CA ALA A 76 -41.63 -9.84 -31.80
C ALA A 76 -40.48 -8.85 -32.06
N LEU A 77 -40.75 -7.54 -31.94
CA LEU A 77 -39.73 -6.50 -32.04
C LEU A 77 -38.82 -6.48 -30.79
N GLU A 78 -39.37 -6.63 -29.60
CA GLU A 78 -38.61 -6.71 -28.35
C GLU A 78 -37.64 -7.90 -28.30
N SER A 79 -38.10 -9.10 -28.67
CA SER A 79 -37.26 -10.30 -28.76
C SER A 79 -36.12 -10.16 -29.78
N SER A 80 -36.39 -9.51 -30.93
CA SER A 80 -35.39 -9.16 -31.95
C SER A 80 -34.32 -8.19 -31.43
N LEU A 81 -34.72 -7.18 -30.63
CA LEU A 81 -33.80 -6.22 -30.02
C LEU A 81 -32.91 -6.87 -28.94
N ILE A 82 -33.48 -7.72 -28.09
CA ILE A 82 -32.74 -8.47 -27.06
C ILE A 82 -31.69 -9.37 -27.72
N ARG A 83 -32.06 -10.10 -28.79
CA ARG A 83 -31.13 -10.94 -29.56
C ARG A 83 -30.00 -10.13 -30.20
N LYS A 84 -30.29 -8.95 -30.75
CA LYS A 84 -29.27 -8.03 -31.29
C LYS A 84 -28.33 -7.53 -30.20
N ALA A 85 -28.85 -7.17 -29.03
CA ALA A 85 -28.05 -6.72 -27.89
C ALA A 85 -27.12 -7.82 -27.37
N ARG A 86 -27.59 -9.08 -27.27
CA ARG A 86 -26.77 -10.24 -26.90
C ARG A 86 -25.65 -10.48 -27.90
N LYS A 87 -25.96 -10.50 -29.22
CA LYS A 87 -24.95 -10.63 -30.28
C LYS A 87 -23.90 -9.51 -30.24
N ALA A 88 -24.32 -8.26 -30.02
CA ALA A 88 -23.40 -7.14 -29.89
C ALA A 88 -22.49 -7.26 -28.66
N ARG A 89 -23.02 -7.75 -27.53
CA ARG A 89 -22.24 -8.03 -26.31
C ARG A 89 -21.22 -9.12 -26.54
N ASP A 90 -21.61 -10.21 -27.18
CA ASP A 90 -20.73 -11.36 -27.41
C ASP A 90 -19.64 -11.03 -28.44
N ALA A 91 -19.98 -10.30 -29.52
CA ALA A 91 -19.01 -9.75 -30.46
C ALA A 91 -18.00 -8.79 -29.79
N LYS A 92 -18.46 -7.95 -28.85
CA LYS A 92 -17.59 -7.08 -28.05
C LYS A 92 -16.69 -7.88 -27.09
N ARG A 93 -17.13 -9.04 -26.61
CA ARG A 93 -16.32 -9.93 -25.79
C ARG A 93 -15.26 -10.65 -26.61
N GLU A 94 -15.62 -11.12 -27.81
CA GLU A 94 -14.73 -11.75 -28.78
C GLU A 94 -13.62 -10.79 -29.24
N SER A 95 -13.99 -9.54 -29.57
CA SER A 95 -13.02 -8.52 -29.98
C SER A 95 -12.05 -8.13 -28.86
N LYS A 96 -12.53 -8.04 -27.63
CA LYS A 96 -11.66 -7.84 -26.45
C LYS A 96 -10.73 -9.04 -26.22
N LYS A 97 -11.23 -10.27 -26.37
CA LYS A 97 -10.43 -11.49 -26.17
C LYS A 97 -9.33 -11.62 -27.23
N SER A 98 -9.64 -11.34 -28.50
CA SER A 98 -8.66 -11.33 -29.59
C SER A 98 -7.64 -10.19 -29.45
N ALA A 99 -8.06 -9.00 -29.03
CA ALA A 99 -7.14 -7.90 -28.71
C ALA A 99 -6.21 -8.24 -27.52
N LEU A 100 -6.69 -8.97 -26.51
CA LEU A 100 -5.86 -9.44 -25.41
C LEU A 100 -4.86 -10.52 -25.87
N ALA A 101 -5.31 -11.44 -26.73
CA ALA A 101 -4.48 -12.52 -27.26
C ALA A 101 -3.33 -11.99 -28.14
N THR A 102 -3.61 -11.02 -29.03
CA THR A 102 -2.59 -10.36 -29.85
C THR A 102 -1.59 -9.60 -28.98
N LYS A 103 -2.05 -8.91 -27.93
CA LYS A 103 -1.16 -8.25 -26.96
C LYS A 103 -0.29 -9.25 -26.18
N ALA A 104 -0.82 -10.43 -25.87
CA ALA A 104 -0.07 -11.48 -25.19
C ALA A 104 1.00 -12.10 -26.10
N GLN A 105 0.68 -12.31 -27.38
CA GLN A 105 1.66 -12.78 -28.39
C GLN A 105 2.77 -11.76 -28.60
N ALA A 106 2.46 -10.45 -28.61
CA ALA A 106 3.47 -9.39 -28.73
C ALA A 106 4.43 -9.29 -27.53
N PHE A 107 4.10 -9.90 -26.39
CA PHE A 107 4.98 -9.93 -25.21
C PHE A 107 5.79 -11.22 -25.11
N MET A 108 5.61 -12.17 -26.05
CA MET A 108 6.49 -13.33 -26.12
C MET A 108 7.89 -12.86 -26.51
N PRO A 109 8.94 -13.24 -25.76
CA PRO A 109 10.29 -12.90 -26.14
C PRO A 109 10.60 -13.51 -27.50
N GLU A 110 11.21 -12.74 -28.41
CA GLU A 110 11.76 -13.27 -29.65
C GLU A 110 12.79 -14.36 -29.30
N GLU A 111 12.72 -15.49 -29.99
CA GLU A 111 13.74 -16.54 -29.86
C GLU A 111 15.05 -15.99 -30.40
N GLU A 112 15.94 -15.61 -29.49
CA GLU A 112 17.28 -15.12 -29.83
C GLU A 112 18.06 -16.27 -30.49
N ASN A 113 18.58 -16.00 -31.70
CA ASN A 113 19.23 -16.93 -32.62
C ASN A 113 20.26 -17.88 -31.98
N GLU A 114 20.43 -19.04 -32.61
CA GLU A 114 21.43 -20.09 -32.35
C GLU A 114 22.70 -19.57 -31.66
N VAL A 115 22.72 -19.73 -30.34
CA VAL A 115 23.96 -19.70 -29.56
C VAL A 115 24.37 -21.15 -29.37
N ASP A 116 25.56 -21.49 -29.86
CA ASP A 116 26.15 -22.84 -29.83
C ASP A 116 26.18 -23.43 -28.39
N LEU A 117 26.21 -22.56 -27.37
CA LEU A 117 26.03 -22.91 -25.96
C LEU A 117 25.15 -21.90 -25.22
N ARG A 118 24.32 -22.39 -24.29
CA ARG A 118 23.49 -21.53 -23.42
C ARG A 118 24.37 -20.72 -22.46
N SER A 119 24.29 -19.40 -22.51
CA SER A 119 25.03 -18.51 -21.59
C SER A 119 24.42 -18.52 -20.18
N THR A 120 25.26 -18.31 -19.16
CA THR A 120 24.80 -18.27 -17.77
C THR A 120 24.19 -16.91 -17.43
N ASN A 121 22.96 -16.89 -16.89
CA ASN A 121 22.27 -15.67 -16.48
C ASN A 121 22.99 -14.98 -15.30
N TYR A 122 22.97 -13.65 -15.25
CA TYR A 122 23.45 -12.83 -14.13
C TYR A 122 22.96 -13.30 -12.75
N ALA A 123 21.71 -13.76 -12.67
CA ALA A 123 21.13 -14.28 -11.43
C ALA A 123 21.93 -15.48 -10.90
N ILE A 124 22.29 -16.41 -11.79
CA ILE A 124 23.08 -17.62 -11.48
C ILE A 124 24.54 -17.23 -11.23
N ASN A 125 25.11 -16.33 -12.04
CA ASN A 125 26.50 -15.90 -11.88
C ASN A 125 26.76 -15.15 -10.56
N LYS A 126 25.77 -14.39 -10.06
CA LYS A 126 25.94 -13.58 -8.84
C LYS A 126 25.35 -14.20 -7.58
N ASN A 127 24.46 -15.19 -7.69
CA ASN A 127 23.86 -15.92 -6.57
C ASN A 127 23.45 -15.04 -5.37
N LYS A 128 22.81 -13.89 -5.65
CA LYS A 128 22.45 -12.90 -4.62
C LYS A 128 21.22 -13.30 -3.79
N GLY A 129 20.45 -14.29 -4.22
CA GLY A 129 19.25 -14.77 -3.52
C GLY A 129 18.18 -13.69 -3.30
N LEU A 130 17.28 -13.93 -2.34
CA LEU A 130 16.16 -13.04 -2.00
C LEU A 130 16.59 -11.91 -1.07
N THR A 131 17.42 -10.98 -1.57
CA THR A 131 17.85 -9.80 -0.79
C THR A 131 16.79 -8.69 -0.76
N ARG A 132 16.66 -7.99 0.38
CA ARG A 132 15.83 -6.79 0.48
C ARG A 132 16.28 -5.67 -0.47
N LYS A 133 15.35 -4.80 -0.87
CA LYS A 133 15.68 -3.57 -1.60
C LYS A 133 16.53 -2.63 -0.73
N ARG A 134 17.72 -2.26 -1.22
CA ARG A 134 18.63 -1.29 -0.58
C ARG A 134 18.55 0.07 -1.29
N LYS A 135 18.79 1.18 -0.56
CA LYS A 135 18.76 2.52 -1.15
C LYS A 135 19.98 2.71 -2.08
N LYS A 136 19.84 3.58 -3.09
CA LYS A 136 20.96 3.91 -4.00
C LYS A 136 22.12 4.59 -3.27
N GLU A 137 21.82 5.39 -2.24
CA GLU A 137 22.82 6.06 -1.39
C GLU A 137 23.73 5.06 -0.67
N ASP A 138 23.20 3.89 -0.28
CA ASP A 138 23.96 2.88 0.47
C ASP A 138 25.02 2.17 -0.39
N ARG A 139 25.02 2.38 -1.72
CA ARG A 139 26.06 1.84 -2.60
C ARG A 139 27.40 2.57 -2.47
N ASN A 140 27.39 3.83 -2.03
CA ASN A 140 28.59 4.66 -1.95
C ASN A 140 28.63 5.40 -0.61
N ALA A 141 29.59 5.04 0.24
CA ALA A 141 29.77 5.63 1.56
C ALA A 141 29.91 7.15 1.52
N ARG A 142 30.61 7.70 0.51
CA ARG A 142 30.78 9.15 0.34
C ARG A 142 29.44 9.85 0.13
N VAL A 143 28.60 9.32 -0.76
CA VAL A 143 27.28 9.89 -1.08
C VAL A 143 26.35 9.82 0.13
N LYS A 144 26.36 8.68 0.84
CA LYS A 144 25.58 8.51 2.07
C LYS A 144 25.98 9.52 3.14
N ASN A 145 27.27 9.73 3.35
CA ASN A 145 27.78 10.65 4.38
C ASN A 145 27.51 12.11 4.00
N ARG A 146 27.68 12.48 2.73
CA ARG A 146 27.31 13.83 2.24
C ARG A 146 25.83 14.12 2.47
N ASN A 147 24.95 13.20 2.06
CA ASN A 147 23.50 13.38 2.23
C ASN A 147 23.10 13.38 3.71
N ARG A 148 23.78 12.60 4.56
CA ARG A 148 23.58 12.62 6.01
C ARG A 148 23.97 13.99 6.59
N TYR A 149 25.10 14.55 6.19
CA TYR A 149 25.56 15.87 6.63
C TYR A 149 24.59 16.98 6.20
N GLU A 150 24.19 17.03 4.93
CA GLU A 150 23.24 18.02 4.43
C GLU A 150 21.89 17.97 5.18
N ARG A 151 21.38 16.76 5.46
CA ARG A 151 20.17 16.56 6.28
C ARG A 151 20.37 17.04 7.73
N ALA A 152 21.56 16.84 8.30
CA ALA A 152 21.88 17.29 9.64
C ALA A 152 21.98 18.82 9.72
N VAL A 153 22.61 19.47 8.74
CA VAL A 153 22.69 20.93 8.63
C VAL A 153 21.29 21.54 8.54
N LYS A 154 20.42 21.02 7.66
CA LYS A 154 19.02 21.50 7.56
C LYS A 154 18.24 21.34 8.86
N ARG A 155 18.41 20.22 9.57
CA ARG A 155 17.76 20.00 10.87
C ARG A 155 18.30 20.96 11.94
N ARG A 156 19.60 21.24 11.94
CA ARG A 156 20.23 22.19 12.86
C ARG A 156 19.63 23.58 12.72
N LYS A 157 19.41 24.07 11.49
CA LYS A 157 18.75 25.36 11.22
C LYS A 157 17.37 25.51 11.85
N GLY A 158 16.65 24.40 12.05
CA GLY A 158 15.35 24.40 12.73
C GLY A 158 15.45 24.42 14.26
N ALA A 159 16.53 23.88 14.83
CA ALA A 159 16.73 23.77 16.28
C ALA A 159 17.48 24.98 16.87
N VAL A 160 18.50 25.45 16.16
CA VAL A 160 19.39 26.55 16.58
C VAL A 160 19.46 27.57 15.46
N GLN A 161 19.31 28.84 15.83
CA GLN A 161 19.46 29.95 14.91
C GLN A 161 20.95 30.15 14.56
N GLU A 162 21.29 30.08 13.28
CA GLU A 162 22.64 30.38 12.79
C GLU A 162 22.93 31.89 12.86
N VAL A 163 24.21 32.24 12.91
CA VAL A 163 24.64 33.64 12.82
C VAL A 163 24.23 34.17 11.46
N ARG A 164 23.48 35.28 11.44
CA ARG A 164 23.10 35.97 10.20
C ARG A 164 24.27 36.85 9.76
N GLU A 165 24.80 36.61 8.57
CA GLU A 165 25.69 37.58 7.92
C GLU A 165 24.88 38.83 7.55
N ALA A 166 25.52 40.00 7.50
CA ALA A 166 24.84 41.25 7.18
C ALA A 166 24.09 41.14 5.84
N THR A 167 22.94 41.84 5.73
CA THR A 167 22.13 41.82 4.50
C THR A 167 23.00 42.24 3.30
N ALA A 168 22.82 41.58 2.16
CA ALA A 168 23.64 41.81 0.96
C ALA A 168 23.65 43.28 0.50
N ASP A 169 22.57 44.02 0.81
CA ASP A 169 22.41 45.44 0.48
C ASP A 169 22.69 46.38 1.68
N GLY A 170 23.18 45.84 2.81
CA GLY A 170 23.49 46.57 4.05
C GLY A 170 22.30 47.20 4.78
N THR A 171 21.12 47.19 4.17
CA THR A 171 19.90 47.83 4.68
C THR A 171 19.00 46.79 5.37
N TYR A 172 18.43 47.16 6.50
CA TYR A 172 17.50 46.30 7.26
C TYR A 172 16.10 46.33 6.65
N SER A 173 15.65 45.22 6.08
CA SER A 173 14.32 45.08 5.46
C SER A 173 13.21 44.65 6.43
N GLY A 174 13.51 44.50 7.72
CA GLY A 174 12.60 43.90 8.72
C GLY A 174 12.75 42.37 8.89
N GLU A 175 11.99 41.78 9.82
CA GLU A 175 12.00 40.33 10.09
C GLU A 175 11.07 39.58 9.13
N ALA A 176 11.62 38.93 8.09
CA ALA A 176 10.84 38.24 7.06
C ALA A 176 9.91 37.13 7.59
N THR A 177 10.30 36.44 8.67
CA THR A 177 9.49 35.38 9.30
C THR A 177 8.50 35.88 10.35
N GLY A 178 8.50 37.19 10.63
CA GLY A 178 7.68 37.83 11.65
C GLY A 178 8.23 37.75 13.07
N LEU A 179 7.72 38.63 13.94
CA LEU A 179 8.06 38.73 15.35
C LEU A 179 6.93 38.16 16.23
N ARG A 180 7.25 37.26 17.16
CA ARG A 180 6.29 36.72 18.15
C ARG A 180 6.52 37.39 19.50
N THR A 181 5.56 38.19 19.96
CA THR A 181 5.64 38.94 21.24
C THR A 181 5.65 38.06 22.48
N ASN A 182 5.01 36.89 22.42
CA ASN A 182 4.76 36.05 23.60
C ASN A 182 5.90 35.04 23.89
N VAL A 183 6.94 34.99 23.06
CA VAL A 183 8.01 33.98 23.17
C VAL A 183 9.29 34.62 23.68
N ARG A 184 9.78 34.12 24.83
CA ARG A 184 11.09 34.50 25.39
C ARG A 184 12.08 33.36 25.16
N LYS A 185 13.22 33.63 24.54
CA LYS A 185 14.29 32.64 24.24
C LYS A 185 15.56 32.83 25.09
N SER A 186 15.54 33.69 26.11
CA SER A 186 16.67 33.95 27.00
C SER A 186 16.88 32.81 28.00
N VAL A 187 18.13 32.52 28.36
CA VAL A 187 18.47 31.61 29.46
C VAL A 187 18.20 32.31 30.80
N LYS A 188 17.44 31.69 31.70
CA LYS A 188 17.22 32.20 33.07
C LYS A 188 18.42 31.80 33.93
N LEU A 189 19.09 32.78 34.53
CA LEU A 189 20.09 32.54 35.57
C LEU A 189 19.32 32.29 36.88
N GLY A 190 19.57 31.13 37.49
CA GLY A 190 18.98 30.72 38.78
C GLY A 190 19.72 31.36 39.94
#